data_AF-A0A7C6LVM1-F1
#
_entry.id   AF-A0A7C6LVM1-F1
#
_cell.length_a   1.000
_cell.length_b   1.000
_cell.length_c   1.000
_cell.angle_alpha   90.00
_cell.angle_beta   90.00
_cell.angle_gamma   90.00
#
_symmetry.space_group_name_H-M   'P 1'
#
loop_
_entity.id
_entity.type
_entity.pdbx_description
1 polymer ?
#
loop_
_entity_poly.entity_id
_entity_poly.type
_entity_poly.pdbx_seq_one_letter_code
_entity_poly.pdbx_strand_id
1 'polypeptide(L)' 'MSMNKVLIIFGVISFASIIIEILFVQPHIQYWWHGFVGFDLIFGFIGCVAIIVISKFAGKAFIQRKEDYYDGGDKSND' A
#
# COMPACT_ATOMS: atom_id res chain seq x y z
N MET A 1 15.46 -12.23 -3.93
CA MET A 1 15.67 -10.94 -4.64
C MET A 1 16.34 -9.99 -3.68
N SER A 2 17.54 -9.48 -3.97
CA SER A 2 18.17 -8.50 -3.07
C SER A 2 17.27 -7.25 -2.97
N MET A 3 17.08 -6.74 -1.77
CA MET A 3 16.19 -5.60 -1.46
C MET A 3 16.43 -4.40 -2.40
N ASN A 4 17.69 -4.21 -2.82
CA ASN A 4 18.10 -3.18 -3.75
C ASN A 4 17.50 -3.37 -5.15
N LYS A 5 17.38 -4.61 -5.64
CA LYS A 5 16.76 -4.88 -6.96
C LYS A 5 15.26 -4.56 -6.95
N VAL A 6 14.58 -4.81 -5.83
CA VAL A 6 13.15 -4.52 -5.69
C VAL A 6 12.91 -3.00 -5.70
N LEU A 7 13.73 -2.24 -4.96
CA LEU A 7 13.66 -0.77 -4.97
C LEU A 7 13.96 -0.17 -6.34
N ILE A 8 14.96 -0.70 -7.05
CA ILE A 8 15.29 -0.25 -8.41
C ILE A 8 14.14 -0.51 -9.38
N ILE A 9 13.55 -1.71 -9.36
CA ILE A 9 12.41 -2.05 -10.24
C ILE A 9 11.23 -1.12 -9.95
N PHE A 10 10.92 -0.88 -8.68
CA PHE A 10 9.83 0.02 -8.29
C PHE A 10 10.07 1.46 -8.74
N GLY A 11 11.30 1.96 -8.60
CA GLY A 11 11.70 3.29 -9.07
C GLY A 11 11.62 3.42 -10.59
N VAL A 12 12.05 2.40 -11.34
CA VAL A 12 11.97 2.38 -12.81
C VAL A 12 10.52 2.39 -13.30
N ILE A 13 9.64 1.59 -12.67
CA ILE A 13 8.21 1.56 -13.01
C ILE A 13 7.57 2.94 -12.74
N SER A 14 7.86 3.52 -11.57
CA SER A 14 7.33 4.86 -11.20
C SER A 14 7.78 5.94 -12.18
N PHE A 15 9.06 5.91 -12.58
CA PHE A 15 9.61 6.87 -13.54
C PHE A 15 9.02 6.68 -14.95
N ALA A 16 8.82 5.44 -15.40
CA ALA A 16 8.18 5.13 -16.66
C ALA A 16 6.72 5.62 -16.71
N SER A 17 5.97 5.47 -15.61
CA SER A 17 4.60 6.01 -15.50
C SER A 17 4.55 7.53 -15.67
N ILE A 18 5.48 8.26 -15.06
CA ILE A 18 5.57 9.73 -15.19
C ILE A 18 5.88 10.12 -16.65
N ILE A 19 6.79 9.40 -17.32
CA ILE A 19 7.13 9.67 -18.73
C ILE A 19 5.91 9.45 -19.62
N ILE A 20 5.14 8.38 -19.39
CA ILE A 20 3.94 8.09 -20.18
C ILE A 20 2.89 9.19 -20.00
N GLU A 21 2.67 9.68 -18.77
CA GLU A 21 1.75 10.81 -18.54
C GLU A 21 2.18 12.09 -19.25
N ILE A 22 3.48 12.40 -19.24
CA ILE A 22 4.02 13.58 -19.97
C ILE A 22 3.80 13.45 -21.48
N LEU A 23 4.01 12.25 -22.04
CA LEU A 23 3.84 12.00 -23.48
C LEU A 23 2.37 11.97 -23.91
N PHE A 24 1.46 11.61 -23.01
CA PHE A 24 0.02 11.49 -23.28
C PHE A 24 -0.81 12.69 -22.81
N VAL A 25 -0.18 13.81 -22.44
CA VAL A 25 -0.87 15.06 -22.08
C VAL A 25 -1.62 15.62 -23.31
N GLN A 26 -2.82 15.10 -23.56
CA GLN A 26 -3.76 15.66 -24.52
C GLN A 26 -4.45 16.84 -23.84
N PRO A 27 -4.47 18.04 -24.44
CA PRO A 27 -5.00 19.25 -23.83
C PRO A 27 -6.53 19.27 -23.92
N HIS A 28 -7.21 18.32 -23.28
CA HIS A 28 -8.66 18.40 -23.04
C HIS A 28 -8.89 18.66 -21.56
N ILE A 29 -8.53 19.88 -21.16
CA ILE A 29 -8.67 20.43 -19.81
C ILE A 29 -10.17 20.54 -19.48
N GLN A 30 -10.73 19.49 -18.87
CA GLN A 30 -12.08 19.51 -18.30
C GLN A 30 -12.06 19.67 -16.76
N TYR A 31 -10.94 19.32 -16.10
CA TYR A 31 -10.81 19.43 -14.65
C TYR A 31 -9.39 19.82 -14.22
N TRP A 32 -9.29 20.71 -13.22
CA TRP A 32 -8.03 21.32 -12.77
C TRP A 32 -7.03 20.30 -12.20
N TRP A 33 -7.51 19.17 -11.65
CA TRP A 33 -6.68 18.09 -11.11
C TRP A 33 -5.98 17.25 -12.19
N HIS A 34 -6.48 17.23 -13.43
CA HIS A 34 -5.83 16.50 -14.54
C HIS A 34 -4.64 17.27 -15.13
N GLY A 35 -4.40 18.51 -14.68
CA GLY A 35 -3.20 19.29 -15.01
C GLY A 35 -1.96 18.90 -14.19
N PHE A 36 -2.12 18.11 -13.12
CA PHE A 36 -1.00 17.64 -12.31
C PHE A 36 -0.44 16.34 -12.90
N VAL A 37 0.67 16.47 -13.63
CA VAL A 37 1.52 15.33 -14.01
C VAL A 37 1.95 14.61 -12.73
N GLY A 38 1.67 13.30 -12.66
CA GLY A 38 1.98 12.45 -11.52
C GLY A 38 0.84 12.26 -10.52
N PHE A 39 -0.35 12.84 -10.72
CA PHE A 39 -1.45 12.71 -9.78
C PHE A 39 -1.89 11.25 -9.60
N ASP A 40 -2.06 10.49 -10.70
CA ASP A 40 -2.51 9.10 -10.64
C ASP A 40 -1.47 8.18 -9.97
N LEU A 41 -0.18 8.44 -10.20
CA LEU A 41 0.91 7.71 -9.51
C LEU A 41 0.88 7.96 -8.00
N ILE A 42 0.77 9.23 -7.58
CA ILE A 42 0.71 9.60 -6.16
C ILE A 42 -0.55 9.03 -5.52
N PHE A 43 -1.70 9.16 -6.19
CA PHE A 43 -2.96 8.64 -5.70
C PHE A 43 -2.94 7.11 -5.55
N GLY A 44 -2.41 6.39 -6.54
CA GLY A 44 -2.24 4.94 -6.48
C GLY A 44 -1.27 4.50 -5.37
N PHE A 45 -0.17 5.22 -5.19
CA PHE A 45 0.79 4.95 -4.11
C PHE A 45 0.16 5.16 -2.73
N ILE A 46 -0.52 6.30 -2.53
CA ILE A 46 -1.24 6.61 -1.30
C ILE A 46 -2.33 5.57 -1.05
N GLY A 47 -3.08 5.18 -2.08
CA GLY A 47 -4.11 4.14 -1.97
C GLY A 47 -3.53 2.79 -1.50
N CYS A 48 -2.40 2.38 -2.06
CA CYS A 48 -1.71 1.16 -1.66
C CYS A 48 -1.25 1.21 -0.19
N VAL A 49 -0.59 2.31 0.21
CA VAL A 49 -0.15 2.52 1.60
C VAL A 49 -1.35 2.56 2.55
N ALA A 50 -2.42 3.26 2.17
CA ALA A 50 -3.63 3.36 2.98
C ALA A 50 -4.25 1.98 3.24
N ILE A 51 -4.36 1.13 2.22
CA ILE A 51 -4.87 -0.25 2.38
C ILE A 51 -4.00 -1.05 3.35
N ILE A 52 -2.67 -0.95 3.25
CA ILE A 52 -1.75 -1.65 4.16
C ILE A 52 -1.95 -1.18 5.61
N VAL A 53 -2.00 0.13 5.83
CA VAL A 53 -2.16 0.73 7.16
C VAL A 53 -3.51 0.35 7.77
N ILE A 54 -4.59 0.49 7.00
CA ILE A 54 -5.94 0.13 7.43
C ILE A 54 -6.00 -1.36 7.76
N SER A 55 -5.43 -2.24 6.92
CA SER A 55 -5.42 -3.69 7.16
C SER A 55 -4.65 -4.05 8.42
N LYS A 56 -3.53 -3.36 8.70
CA LYS A 56 -2.74 -3.58 9.91
C LYS A 56 -3.48 -3.11 11.16
N PHE A 57 -4.17 -1.97 11.08
CA PHE A 57 -4.96 -1.45 12.18
C PHE A 57 -6.19 -2.33 12.45
N ALA A 58 -6.94 -2.68 11.41
CA ALA A 58 -8.06 -3.60 11.49
C ALA A 58 -7.63 -4.97 12.01
N GLY A 59 -6.51 -5.53 11.53
CA GLY A 59 -5.98 -6.80 12.04
C GLY A 59 -5.60 -6.73 13.52
N LYS A 60 -5.00 -5.62 13.97
CA LYS A 60 -4.65 -5.44 15.38
C LYS A 60 -5.89 -5.24 16.28
N ALA A 61 -6.87 -4.46 15.82
CA ALA A 61 -8.06 -4.15 16.60
C ALA A 61 -9.09 -5.30 16.60
N PHE A 62 -9.18 -6.07 15.52
CA PHE A 62 -10.25 -7.05 15.30
C PHE A 62 -9.79 -8.52 15.42
N ILE A 63 -8.54 -8.82 15.07
CA ILE A 63 -8.03 -10.21 14.99
C ILE A 63 -7.14 -10.62 16.17
N GLN A 64 -6.54 -9.69 16.92
CA GLN A 64 -5.79 -10.05 18.13
C GLN A 64 -6.76 -10.45 19.25
N ARG A 65 -7.10 -11.74 19.27
CA ARG A 65 -7.81 -12.43 20.34
C ARG A 65 -6.87 -12.58 21.54
N LYS A 66 -7.36 -12.31 22.74
CA LYS A 66 -6.60 -12.46 24.00
C LYS A 66 -6.00 -13.87 24.10
N GLU A 67 -4.73 -13.95 24.49
CA GLU A 67 -3.93 -15.17 24.58
C GLU A 67 -4.45 -16.17 25.64
N ASP A 68 -5.35 -15.74 26.52
CA ASP A 68 -5.80 -16.52 27.69
C ASP A 68 -6.75 -17.71 27.38
N TYR A 69 -7.04 -18.03 26.12
CA TYR A 69 -8.01 -19.10 25.77
C TYR A 69 -7.44 -20.53 25.81
N TYR A 70 -6.12 -20.70 25.92
CA TYR A 70 -5.50 -22.04 26.04
C TYR A 70 -4.85 -22.31 27.41
N ASP A 71 -4.94 -21.37 28.35
CA ASP A 71 -4.41 -21.55 29.71
C ASP A 71 -5.24 -22.52 30.58
N GLY A 72 -6.37 -23.01 30.06
CA GLY A 72 -7.28 -23.92 30.76
C GLY A 72 -6.95 -25.42 30.62
N GLY A 73 -5.71 -25.78 30.28
CA GLY A 73 -5.38 -27.12 29.79
C GLY A 73 -4.35 -27.92 30.59
N ASP A 74 -3.89 -27.47 31.76
CA ASP A 74 -3.03 -28.31 32.61
C ASP A 74 -3.18 -27.93 34.09
N LYS A 75 -3.97 -28.73 34.79
CA LYS A 75 -3.69 -29.09 36.18
C LYS A 75 -3.86 -30.61 36.31
N SER A 76 -2.81 -31.30 35.88
CA SER A 76 -2.11 -32.34 36.65
C SER A 76 -2.92 -33.17 37.65
N ASN A 77 -2.91 -34.47 37.39
CA ASN A 77 -3.07 -35.57 38.34
C ASN A 77 -2.54 -35.25 39.75
N ASP A 78 -3.41 -35.34 40.77
CA ASP A 78 -3.15 -35.88 42.11
C ASP A 78 -4.49 -36.28 42.75
#